data_AF-A0A957YTD8-F1
#
_entry.id   AF-A0A957YTD8-F1
#
_cell.length_a   1.000
_cell.length_b   1.000
_cell.length_c   1.000
_cell.angle_alpha   90.00
_cell.angle_beta   90.00
_cell.angle_gamma   90.00
#
_symmetry.space_group_name_H-M   'P 1'
#
loop_
_entity.id
_entity.type
_entity.pdbx_description
1 polymer ?
#
loop_
_entity_poly.entity_id
_entity_poly.type
_entity_poly.pdbx_seq_one_letter_code
_entity_poly.pdbx_strand_id
1 'polypeptide(L)'
;MFDLIKTLTELDGPVGQEGPVLDYIEPLWQSLGAQTERTKIGNILARCGGTGPKLLLAAHADELCYLVRAMDPAGFIWLANGQGWQRQTGNRNAFYIGQRVKILARSGPIPGVIATTTGHLASFALPELHELTSDAFWVDTGLSAAELVA
;
A
#
# COMPACT_ATOMS: atom_id res chain seq x y z
N MET A 1 -4.76 -1.27 24.54
CA MET A 1 -5.47 -0.64 23.39
C MET A 1 -4.48 0.01 22.44
N PHE A 2 -3.63 0.93 22.91
CA PHE A 2 -2.60 1.56 22.08
C PHE A 2 -1.75 0.54 21.30
N ASP A 3 -1.23 -0.49 21.97
CA ASP A 3 -0.36 -1.50 21.33
C ASP A 3 -1.06 -2.27 20.21
N LEU A 4 -2.35 -2.57 20.38
CA LEU A 4 -3.15 -3.23 19.35
C LEU A 4 -3.30 -2.34 18.12
N ILE A 5 -3.66 -1.07 18.33
CA ILE A 5 -3.81 -0.10 17.24
C ILE A 5 -2.47 0.07 16.53
N LYS A 6 -1.39 0.33 17.27
CA LYS A 6 -0.04 0.48 16.74
C LYS A 6 0.36 -0.72 15.89
N THR A 7 0.18 -1.94 16.41
CA THR A 7 0.52 -3.16 15.68
C THR A 7 -0.27 -3.27 14.39
N LEU A 8 -1.60 -3.11 14.43
CA LEU A 8 -2.45 -3.19 13.23
C LEU A 8 -2.09 -2.13 12.18
N THR A 9 -1.72 -0.92 12.61
CA THR A 9 -1.35 0.18 11.69
C THR A 9 0.07 0.09 11.15
N GLU A 10 0.92 -0.79 11.69
CA GLU A 10 2.31 -1.00 11.22
C GLU A 10 2.48 -2.28 10.39
N LEU A 11 1.45 -3.12 10.34
CA LEU A 11 1.40 -4.26 9.43
C LEU A 11 1.20 -3.76 8.00
N ASP A 12 2.00 -4.29 7.09
CA ASP A 12 1.85 -4.02 5.67
C ASP A 12 0.62 -4.76 5.13
N GLY A 13 -0.34 -4.04 4.59
CA GLY A 13 -1.57 -4.61 4.03
C GLY A 13 -2.08 -3.86 2.79
N PRO A 14 -1.27 -3.64 1.75
CA PRO A 14 -1.76 -2.97 0.55
C PRO A 14 -2.84 -3.83 -0.13
N VAL A 15 -3.68 -3.19 -0.94
CA VAL A 15 -4.76 -3.89 -1.69
C VAL A 15 -4.24 -5.13 -2.42
N GLY A 16 -4.89 -6.28 -2.15
CA GLY A 16 -4.53 -7.59 -2.70
C GLY A 16 -3.37 -8.31 -1.99
N GLN A 17 -2.74 -7.71 -0.97
CA GLN A 17 -1.72 -8.35 -0.13
C GLN A 17 -2.02 -8.15 1.37
N GLU A 18 -3.29 -8.26 1.76
CA GLU A 18 -3.76 -8.06 3.14
C GLU A 18 -3.37 -9.20 4.10
N GLY A 19 -2.69 -10.23 3.59
CA GLY A 19 -2.31 -11.45 4.30
C GLY A 19 -1.74 -11.22 5.70
N PRO A 20 -0.71 -10.36 5.89
CA PRO A 20 -0.13 -10.11 7.21
C PRO A 20 -1.14 -9.57 8.23
N VAL A 21 -2.04 -8.67 7.79
CA VAL A 21 -3.11 -8.13 8.64
C VAL A 21 -4.09 -9.23 9.03
N LEU A 22 -4.52 -10.02 8.04
CA LEU A 22 -5.47 -11.12 8.22
C LEU A 22 -4.90 -12.23 9.14
N ASP A 23 -3.65 -12.61 8.95
CA ASP A 23 -2.93 -13.58 9.78
C ASP A 23 -2.81 -13.12 11.23
N TYR A 24 -2.70 -11.81 11.46
CA TYR A 24 -2.66 -11.24 12.80
C TYR A 24 -4.04 -11.18 13.48
N ILE A 25 -5.10 -10.81 12.75
CA ILE A 25 -6.44 -10.64 13.34
C ILE A 25 -7.21 -11.96 13.54
N GLU A 26 -6.94 -13.00 12.74
CA GLU A 26 -7.67 -14.25 12.84
C GLU A 26 -7.53 -14.92 14.22
N PRO A 27 -6.32 -15.07 14.79
CA PRO A 27 -6.15 -15.63 16.13
C PRO A 27 -6.80 -14.77 17.22
N LEU A 28 -6.85 -13.45 17.04
CA LEU A 28 -7.52 -12.55 17.99
C LEU A 28 -9.02 -12.88 18.05
N TRP A 29 -9.67 -13.05 16.90
CA TRP A 29 -11.08 -13.47 16.84
C TRP A 29 -11.30 -14.86 17.44
N GLN A 30 -10.43 -15.83 17.11
CA GLN A 30 -10.50 -17.19 17.66
C GLN A 30 -10.34 -17.19 19.18
N SER A 31 -9.46 -16.36 19.73
CA SER A 31 -9.25 -16.22 21.19
C SER A 31 -10.48 -15.68 21.92
N LEU A 32 -11.35 -14.95 21.21
CA LEU A 32 -12.64 -14.46 21.71
C LEU A 32 -13.78 -15.48 21.49
N GLY A 33 -13.46 -16.69 21.00
CA GLY A 33 -14.43 -17.76 20.76
C GLY A 33 -15.19 -17.66 19.44
N ALA A 34 -14.78 -16.77 18.52
CA ALA A 34 -15.39 -16.69 17.20
C ALA A 34 -14.96 -17.86 16.32
N GLN A 35 -15.90 -18.40 15.53
CA GLN A 35 -15.58 -19.34 14.46
C GLN A 35 -15.12 -18.56 13.24
N THR A 36 -13.86 -18.76 12.81
CA THR A 36 -13.30 -18.05 11.65
C THR A 36 -13.30 -18.93 10.40
N GLU A 37 -13.50 -18.31 9.25
CA GLU A 37 -13.40 -18.92 7.94
C GLU A 37 -12.74 -17.92 6.98
N ARG A 38 -11.74 -18.35 6.21
CA ARG A 38 -11.17 -17.55 5.12
C ARG A 38 -11.92 -17.78 3.82
N THR A 39 -12.34 -16.71 3.19
CA THR A 39 -12.96 -16.75 1.86
C THR A 39 -11.89 -16.92 0.77
N LYS A 40 -12.30 -17.35 -0.43
CA LYS A 40 -11.40 -17.54 -1.59
C LYS A 40 -10.64 -16.28 -2.01
N ILE A 41 -11.18 -15.09 -1.70
CA ILE A 41 -10.59 -13.79 -2.03
C ILE A 41 -9.80 -13.18 -0.86
N GLY A 42 -9.61 -13.92 0.25
CA GLY A 42 -8.77 -13.50 1.37
C GLY A 42 -9.53 -13.00 2.60
N ASN A 43 -10.78 -12.53 2.50
CA ASN A 43 -11.51 -12.02 3.67
C ASN A 43 -11.64 -13.07 4.80
N ILE A 44 -11.60 -12.60 6.04
CA ILE A 44 -11.94 -13.40 7.23
C ILE A 44 -13.39 -13.14 7.62
N LEU A 45 -14.18 -14.21 7.72
CA LEU A 45 -15.50 -14.19 8.32
C LEU A 45 -15.41 -14.73 9.74
N ALA A 46 -15.55 -13.85 10.74
CA ALA A 46 -15.59 -14.23 12.15
C ALA A 46 -17.04 -14.29 12.64
N ARG A 47 -17.53 -15.49 12.96
CA ARG A 47 -18.88 -15.71 13.49
C ARG A 47 -18.83 -15.82 15.01
N CYS A 48 -19.27 -14.77 15.69
CA CYS A 48 -19.60 -14.81 17.11
C CYS A 48 -21.03 -15.36 17.21
N GLY A 49 -21.24 -16.49 17.91
CA GLY A 49 -22.55 -17.14 18.01
C GLY A 49 -23.64 -16.27 18.66
N GLY A 50 -24.83 -16.82 18.84
CA GLY A 50 -25.94 -16.13 19.51
C GLY A 50 -27.30 -16.49 18.92
N THR A 51 -28.37 -15.92 19.50
CA THR A 51 -29.76 -16.12 19.07
C THR A 51 -30.39 -14.78 18.71
N GLY A 52 -31.11 -14.72 17.58
CA GLY A 52 -31.81 -13.50 17.13
C GLY A 52 -31.41 -13.05 15.72
N PRO A 53 -31.64 -11.77 15.38
CA PRO A 53 -31.26 -11.20 14.08
C PRO A 53 -29.75 -11.29 13.82
N LYS A 54 -29.37 -11.43 12.54
CA LYS A 54 -27.96 -11.43 12.13
C LYS A 54 -27.45 -10.00 11.99
N LEU A 55 -26.36 -9.66 12.69
CA LEU A 55 -25.63 -8.41 12.55
C LEU A 55 -24.32 -8.64 11.79
N LEU A 56 -24.02 -7.77 10.82
CA LEU A 56 -22.74 -7.74 10.12
C LEU A 56 -21.97 -6.50 10.55
N LEU A 57 -20.76 -6.70 11.08
CA LEU A 57 -19.76 -5.65 11.26
C LEU A 57 -18.68 -5.87 10.20
N ALA A 58 -18.41 -4.84 9.41
CA ALA A 58 -17.44 -4.91 8.32
C ALA A 58 -16.39 -3.81 8.49
N ALA A 59 -15.13 -4.21 8.37
CA ALA A 59 -13.98 -3.33 8.28
C ALA A 59 -13.08 -3.91 7.18
N HIS A 60 -12.47 -3.04 6.38
CA HIS A 60 -11.55 -3.45 5.33
C HIS A 60 -10.14 -3.56 5.92
N ALA A 61 -9.38 -4.55 5.47
CA ALA A 61 -8.02 -4.81 5.97
C ALA A 61 -6.95 -4.10 5.13
N ASP A 62 -7.31 -3.65 3.93
CA ASP A 62 -6.40 -3.02 2.99
C ASP A 62 -6.10 -1.56 3.34
N GLU A 63 -4.91 -1.14 2.98
CA GLU A 63 -4.47 0.25 3.04
C GLU A 63 -4.15 0.82 1.66
N LEU A 64 -4.10 2.16 1.59
CA LEU A 64 -3.75 2.87 0.37
C LEU A 64 -2.28 2.60 0.00
N CYS A 65 -2.05 2.27 -1.28
CA CYS A 65 -0.70 2.01 -1.77
C CYS A 65 -0.50 2.47 -3.22
N TYR A 66 0.76 2.40 -3.65
CA TYR A 66 1.14 2.43 -5.05
C TYR A 66 1.54 1.03 -5.50
N LEU A 67 1.51 0.80 -6.82
CA LEU A 67 2.02 -0.41 -7.44
C LEU A 67 3.30 -0.08 -8.21
N VAL A 68 4.27 -1.00 -8.17
CA VAL A 68 5.44 -0.92 -9.04
C VAL A 68 4.99 -1.19 -10.48
N ARG A 69 5.16 -0.21 -11.36
CA ARG A 69 4.82 -0.29 -12.78
C ARG A 69 6.01 -0.72 -13.63
N ALA A 70 7.16 -0.13 -13.37
CA ALA A 70 8.39 -0.40 -14.11
C ALA A 70 9.60 -0.01 -13.27
N MET A 71 10.76 -0.58 -13.62
CA MET A 71 12.06 -0.12 -13.16
C MET A 71 12.84 0.31 -14.38
N ASP A 72 13.47 1.48 -14.32
CA ASP A 72 14.31 1.96 -15.41
C ASP A 72 15.74 1.38 -15.32
N PRO A 73 16.58 1.55 -16.36
CA PRO A 73 17.95 1.04 -16.35
C PRO A 73 18.87 1.66 -15.28
N ALA A 74 18.50 2.81 -14.73
CA ALA A 74 19.27 3.47 -13.67
C ALA A 74 18.90 2.94 -12.27
N GLY A 75 17.74 2.31 -12.11
CA GLY A 75 17.23 1.77 -10.84
C GLY A 75 16.06 2.56 -10.25
N PHE A 76 15.51 3.54 -10.97
CA PHE A 76 14.34 4.28 -10.51
C PHE A 76 13.06 3.47 -10.71
N ILE A 77 12.22 3.45 -9.67
CA ILE A 77 11.01 2.64 -9.63
C ILE A 77 9.79 3.50 -9.95
N TRP A 78 9.19 3.28 -11.10
CA TRP A 78 8.01 3.99 -11.56
C TRP A 78 6.74 3.41 -10.95
N LEU A 79 5.84 4.30 -10.52
CA LEU A 79 4.63 3.94 -9.80
C LEU A 79 3.40 3.96 -10.71
N ALA A 80 2.43 3.11 -10.38
CA ALA A 80 1.04 3.22 -10.80
C ALA A 80 0.14 3.40 -9.58
N ASN A 81 -1.01 4.06 -9.76
CA ASN A 81 -2.00 4.21 -8.69
C ASN A 81 -2.61 2.85 -8.34
N GLY A 82 -2.53 2.43 -7.07
CA GLY A 82 -3.06 1.15 -6.60
C GLY A 82 -4.59 1.04 -6.63
N GLN A 83 -5.31 2.17 -6.74
CA GLN A 83 -6.78 2.20 -6.79
C GLN A 83 -7.37 2.10 -8.20
N GLY A 84 -6.55 2.11 -9.26
CA GLY A 84 -7.04 1.91 -10.62
C GLY A 84 -6.11 2.39 -11.71
N TRP A 85 -5.94 1.57 -12.76
CA TRP A 85 -5.06 1.80 -13.91
C TRP A 85 -5.35 3.12 -14.66
N GLN A 86 -6.61 3.55 -14.70
CA GLN A 86 -7.06 4.77 -15.40
C GLN A 86 -7.45 5.91 -14.47
N ARG A 87 -7.36 5.73 -13.14
CA ARG A 87 -7.68 6.80 -12.20
C ARG A 87 -6.53 7.81 -12.16
N GLN A 88 -6.59 8.79 -13.05
CA GLN A 88 -5.92 10.07 -12.84
C GLN A 88 -6.64 10.80 -11.71
N THR A 89 -6.37 10.41 -10.47
CA THR A 89 -6.71 11.26 -9.34
C THR A 89 -5.81 12.47 -9.47
N GLY A 90 -6.39 13.60 -9.90
CA GLY A 90 -5.65 14.86 -10.02
C GLY A 90 -4.86 15.09 -8.76
N ASN A 91 -3.57 15.39 -8.92
CA ASN A 91 -2.61 15.43 -7.84
C ASN A 91 -2.79 16.72 -7.03
N ARG A 92 -3.94 16.86 -6.38
CA ARG A 92 -4.39 18.14 -5.79
C ARG A 92 -3.41 18.70 -4.78
N ASN A 93 -2.60 17.85 -4.15
CA ASN A 93 -1.73 18.27 -3.07
C ASN A 93 -0.31 17.65 -3.06
N ALA A 94 0.00 16.69 -3.93
CA ALA A 94 1.34 16.11 -4.06
C ALA A 94 2.02 15.67 -2.73
N PHE A 95 1.23 15.41 -1.67
CA PHE A 95 1.73 15.23 -0.30
C PHE A 95 2.69 14.05 -0.11
N TYR A 96 2.64 13.10 -1.05
CA TYR A 96 3.48 11.91 -1.06
C TYR A 96 4.90 12.18 -1.58
N ILE A 97 5.15 13.31 -2.27
CA ILE A 97 6.50 13.67 -2.72
C ILE A 97 7.38 13.90 -1.50
N GLY A 98 8.56 13.27 -1.49
CA GLY A 98 9.50 13.29 -0.38
C GLY A 98 9.15 12.35 0.78
N GLN A 99 8.01 11.64 0.71
CA GLN A 99 7.66 10.66 1.73
C GLN A 99 8.47 9.38 1.60
N ARG A 100 8.77 8.78 2.76
CA ARG A 100 9.38 7.46 2.85
C ARG A 100 8.36 6.41 2.48
N VAL A 101 8.80 5.43 1.72
CA VAL A 101 8.01 4.27 1.32
C VAL A 101 8.79 3.00 1.56
N LYS A 102 8.05 1.89 1.59
CA LYS A 102 8.59 0.54 1.69
C LYS A 102 8.05 -0.25 0.50
N ILE A 103 8.94 -0.70 -0.37
CA ILE A 103 8.62 -1.55 -1.52
C ILE A 103 8.58 -2.98 -1.02
N LEU A 104 7.43 -3.64 -1.15
CA LEU A 104 7.28 -5.05 -0.80
C LEU A 104 7.79 -5.93 -1.97
N ALA A 105 9.04 -6.37 -1.88
CA ALA A 105 9.67 -7.25 -2.88
C ALA A 105 9.78 -8.68 -2.36
N ARG A 106 9.99 -9.64 -3.28
CA ARG A 106 10.19 -11.06 -2.93
C ARG A 106 11.44 -11.31 -2.09
N SER A 107 12.47 -10.49 -2.26
CA SER A 107 13.71 -10.50 -1.46
C SER A 107 13.53 -9.88 -0.07
N GLY A 108 12.39 -9.24 0.19
CA GLY A 108 12.12 -8.51 1.42
C GLY A 108 11.74 -7.04 1.15
N PRO A 109 11.42 -6.29 2.22
CA PRO A 109 11.07 -4.88 2.10
C PRO A 109 12.29 -4.02 1.73
N ILE A 110 12.15 -3.18 0.71
CA ILE A 110 13.20 -2.25 0.25
C ILE A 110 12.76 -0.81 0.60
N PRO A 111 13.53 -0.06 1.39
CA PRO A 111 13.21 1.33 1.69
C PRO A 111 13.41 2.22 0.46
N GLY A 112 12.61 3.27 0.34
CA GLY A 112 12.79 4.28 -0.69
C GLY A 112 12.11 5.59 -0.34
N VAL A 113 12.27 6.59 -1.21
CA VAL A 113 11.64 7.90 -1.10
C VAL A 113 10.97 8.23 -2.42
N ILE A 114 9.72 8.71 -2.37
CA ILE A 114 9.06 9.19 -3.59
C ILE A 114 9.71 10.50 -4.02
N ALA A 115 10.19 10.55 -5.25
CA ALA A 115 10.85 11.70 -5.85
C ALA A 115 10.10 12.20 -7.09
N THR A 116 10.40 13.43 -7.46
CA THR A 116 9.94 14.07 -8.69
C THR A 116 11.02 15.02 -9.20
N THR A 117 10.83 15.56 -10.40
CA THR A 117 11.71 16.58 -10.96
C THR A 117 11.80 17.79 -10.03
N THR A 118 13.02 18.26 -9.77
CA THR A 118 13.24 19.39 -8.84
C THR A 118 12.47 20.64 -9.27
N GLY A 119 12.04 21.46 -8.31
CA GLY A 119 11.28 22.69 -8.60
C GLY A 119 11.97 23.65 -9.56
N HIS A 120 13.31 23.70 -9.59
CA HIS A 120 14.08 24.53 -10.52
C HIS A 120 13.91 24.13 -11.99
N LEU A 121 13.61 22.85 -12.24
CA LEU A 121 13.39 22.31 -13.58
C LEU A 121 11.91 22.02 -13.84
N ALA A 122 11.08 21.89 -12.80
CA ALA A 122 9.68 21.53 -12.90
C ALA A 122 8.91 22.48 -13.82
N SER A 123 9.18 23.79 -13.76
CA SER A 123 8.53 24.78 -14.63
C SER A 123 8.80 24.59 -16.13
N PHE A 124 9.85 23.87 -16.50
CA PHE A 124 10.19 23.55 -17.89
C PHE A 124 9.84 22.11 -18.29
N ALA A 125 9.83 21.20 -17.31
CA ALA A 125 9.79 19.76 -17.55
C ALA A 125 8.46 19.11 -17.17
N LEU A 126 7.63 19.77 -16.37
CA LEU A 126 6.39 19.21 -15.84
C LEU A 126 5.18 20.14 -16.09
N PRO A 127 3.98 19.57 -16.29
CA PRO A 127 2.73 20.31 -16.21
C PRO A 127 2.51 20.96 -14.83
N GLU A 128 1.45 21.76 -14.71
CA GLU A 128 1.02 22.30 -13.43
C GLU A 128 0.77 21.18 -12.40
N LEU A 129 0.99 21.46 -11.10
CA LEU A 129 0.92 20.44 -10.03
C LEU A 129 -0.37 19.61 -10.06
N HIS A 130 -1.49 20.24 -10.35
CA HIS A 130 -2.81 19.59 -10.39
C HIS A 130 -3.04 18.70 -11.62
N GLU A 131 -2.20 18.84 -12.64
CA GLU A 131 -2.21 18.07 -13.89
C GLU A 131 -1.18 16.92 -13.87
N LEU A 132 -0.35 16.84 -12.83
CA LEU A 132 0.64 15.77 -12.72
C LEU A 132 -0.03 14.40 -12.63
N THR A 133 0.43 13.50 -13.50
CA THR A 133 0.06 12.09 -13.49
C THR A 133 1.10 11.27 -12.73
N SER A 134 0.86 9.97 -12.57
CA SER A 134 1.84 9.03 -12.01
C SER A 134 3.15 8.96 -12.82
N ASP A 135 3.19 9.54 -14.03
CA ASP A 135 4.39 9.61 -14.86
C ASP A 135 5.38 10.69 -14.40
N ALA A 136 5.01 11.53 -13.43
CA ALA A 136 5.88 12.55 -12.86
C ALA A 136 6.62 12.08 -11.59
N PHE A 137 6.35 10.86 -11.11
CA PHE A 137 6.83 10.37 -9.82
C PHE A 137 7.47 8.99 -9.94
N TRP A 138 8.55 8.82 -9.19
CA TRP A 138 9.24 7.54 -9.03
C TRP A 138 9.66 7.37 -7.58
N VAL A 139 10.09 6.16 -7.22
CA VAL A 139 10.78 5.90 -5.95
C VAL A 139 12.26 5.79 -6.24
N ASP A 140 13.04 6.54 -5.47
CA ASP A 140 14.48 6.39 -5.40
C ASP A 140 14.83 5.54 -4.16
N THR A 141 15.57 4.46 -4.39
CA THR A 141 16.05 3.55 -3.34
C THR A 141 17.52 3.78 -3.00
N GLY A 142 18.24 4.58 -3.81
CA GLY A 142 19.69 4.71 -3.78
C GLY A 142 20.45 3.51 -4.37
N LEU A 143 19.75 2.49 -4.88
CA LEU A 143 20.32 1.29 -5.48
C LEU A 143 20.25 1.34 -7.01
N SER A 144 21.25 0.75 -7.65
CA SER A 144 21.23 0.51 -9.10
C SER A 144 20.25 -0.60 -9.47
N ALA A 145 19.84 -0.63 -10.75
CA ALA A 145 19.01 -1.70 -11.28
C ALA A 145 19.64 -3.11 -11.08
N ALA A 146 20.97 -3.22 -11.11
CA ALA A 146 21.67 -4.48 -10.87
C ALA A 146 21.55 -4.94 -9.41
N GLU A 147 21.68 -4.02 -8.45
CA GLU A 147 21.54 -4.32 -7.02
C GLU A 147 20.10 -4.67 -6.63
N LEU A 148 19.10 -4.09 -7.31
CA LEU A 148 17.69 -4.39 -7.07
C LEU A 148 17.24 -5.76 -7.57
N VAL A 149 17.98 -6.36 -8.51
CA VAL A 149 17.65 -7.66 -9.13
C VAL A 149 18.50 -8.81 -8.58
N ALA A 150 19.62 -8.50 -7.93
CA ALA A 150 20.49 -9.47 -7.26
C ALA A 150 19.79 -10.16 -6.08
#